data_AF-A0A7I7S3V5-F1
#
_entry.id   AF-A0A7I7S3V5-F1
#
_cell.length_a   1.000
_cell.length_b   1.000
_cell.length_c   1.000
_cell.angle_alpha   90.00
_cell.angle_beta   90.00
_cell.angle_gamma   90.00
#
_symmetry.space_group_name_H-M   'P 1'
#
loop_
_entity.id
_entity.type
_entity.pdbx_description
1 polymer ?
#
loop_
_entity_poly.entity_id
_entity_poly.type
_entity_poly.pdbx_seq_one_letter_code
_entity_poly.pdbx_strand_id
1 'polypeptide(L)'
;MAETAEGADDGLSLRVEDLGLGHDVHYHAGHGGSCLVKIGRARLYRRHNGLMHLTHFGHSCLLARFPDGDGGDTTVLFDPGTFSHGFEGITGLSAILVTHQHPDHADVERLPALLDANPQAKLYADPMTAAQLGDAWTAVHAGDAFTVGHLAVRGVGGTHAVIHPDLPTIDNISYLVGDGDHPARLMHPGDALFTPGEPVDVLATPAAAPWMKISEAVDYLRAVAPTRAVPIHQAVVAKEARGIYYGRLAEMTDTDFQVLDEEKDTQF
;
A
#
# COMPACT_ATOMS: atom_id res chain seq x y z
N MET A 1 16.99 -63.38 -11.53
CA MET A 1 17.94 -62.26 -11.70
C MET A 1 17.12 -61.06 -12.10
N ALA A 2 17.26 -59.99 -11.32
CA ALA A 2 16.45 -58.78 -11.42
C ALA A 2 16.94 -57.91 -12.58
N GLU A 3 16.02 -57.26 -13.29
CA GLU A 3 16.25 -55.89 -13.75
C GLU A 3 14.91 -55.17 -13.98
N THR A 4 14.99 -53.85 -13.79
CA THR A 4 13.96 -52.89 -13.40
C THR A 4 12.93 -52.56 -14.49
N ALA A 5 11.69 -52.27 -14.06
CA ALA A 5 10.66 -51.67 -14.89
C ALA A 5 10.89 -50.15 -15.01
N GLU A 6 10.98 -49.64 -16.25
CA GLU A 6 10.92 -48.20 -16.54
C GLU A 6 9.45 -47.76 -16.61
N GLY A 7 9.09 -46.80 -15.77
CA GLY A 7 7.78 -46.15 -15.76
C GLY A 7 7.65 -45.14 -16.90
N ALA A 8 6.47 -45.07 -17.50
CA ALA A 8 6.10 -44.06 -18.48
C ALA A 8 6.08 -42.67 -17.80
N ASP A 9 6.80 -41.73 -18.40
CA ASP A 9 6.79 -40.31 -18.04
C ASP A 9 5.59 -39.66 -18.75
N ASP A 10 4.50 -39.42 -18.02
CA ASP A 10 3.35 -38.63 -18.48
C ASP A 10 3.76 -37.13 -18.50
N GLY A 11 4.60 -36.77 -19.46
CA GLY A 11 5.00 -35.40 -19.72
C GLY A 11 3.88 -34.62 -20.41
N LEU A 12 3.23 -33.70 -19.70
CA LEU A 12 2.34 -32.71 -20.31
C LEU A 12 3.16 -31.75 -21.19
N SER A 13 3.02 -31.85 -22.51
CA SER A 13 3.68 -30.96 -23.47
C SER A 13 2.90 -29.64 -23.59
N LEU A 14 3.43 -28.55 -23.03
CA LEU A 14 2.95 -27.18 -23.26
C LEU A 14 3.86 -26.47 -24.28
N ARG A 15 3.28 -25.70 -25.21
CA ARG A 15 4.05 -24.92 -26.17
C ARG A 15 4.61 -23.69 -25.45
N VAL A 16 5.85 -23.30 -25.78
CA VAL A 16 6.48 -22.09 -25.22
C VAL A 16 5.64 -20.82 -25.46
N GLU A 17 4.85 -20.84 -26.53
CA GLU A 17 3.89 -19.81 -26.93
C GLU A 17 2.75 -19.61 -25.90
N ASP A 18 2.41 -20.66 -25.14
CA ASP A 18 1.34 -20.62 -24.12
C ASP A 18 1.82 -20.05 -22.76
N LEU A 19 3.12 -19.78 -22.62
CA LEU A 19 3.73 -19.38 -21.32
C LEU A 19 3.80 -17.86 -21.11
N GLY A 20 3.40 -17.02 -22.07
CA GLY A 20 3.33 -15.56 -21.89
C GLY A 20 4.63 -14.92 -21.37
N LEU A 21 5.79 -15.54 -21.62
CA LEU A 21 7.09 -15.07 -21.18
C LEU A 21 7.49 -13.87 -22.06
N GLY A 22 7.65 -12.70 -21.44
CA GLY A 22 8.33 -11.57 -22.07
C GLY A 22 9.77 -11.95 -22.37
N HIS A 23 10.16 -11.86 -23.63
CA HIS A 23 11.49 -12.25 -24.10
C HIS A 23 12.57 -11.31 -23.55
N ASP A 24 13.41 -11.82 -22.66
CA ASP A 24 14.83 -11.46 -22.59
C ASP A 24 15.64 -12.75 -22.54
N VAL A 25 15.90 -13.31 -23.72
CA VAL A 25 16.76 -14.49 -23.88
C VAL A 25 17.84 -14.16 -24.91
N HIS A 26 19.06 -13.93 -24.44
CA HIS A 26 20.23 -13.83 -25.32
C HIS A 26 20.56 -15.21 -25.91
N TYR A 27 20.36 -15.36 -27.22
CA TYR A 27 20.76 -16.54 -27.97
C TYR A 27 22.24 -16.46 -28.38
N HIS A 28 23.03 -17.46 -27.99
CA HIS A 28 24.28 -17.80 -28.68
C HIS A 28 24.06 -19.07 -29.49
N ALA A 29 24.00 -18.94 -30.81
CA ALA A 29 23.88 -20.06 -31.73
C ALA A 29 25.24 -20.76 -31.91
N GLY A 30 25.46 -21.87 -31.20
CA GLY A 30 26.50 -22.85 -31.48
C GLY A 30 25.92 -24.05 -32.23
N HIS A 31 26.58 -24.48 -33.30
CA HIS A 31 26.16 -25.59 -34.16
C HIS A 31 26.05 -26.93 -33.40
N GLY A 32 24.98 -27.68 -33.68
CA GLY A 32 24.95 -29.14 -33.65
C GLY A 32 25.03 -29.83 -32.27
N GLY A 33 23.89 -29.99 -31.61
CA GLY A 33 23.74 -30.87 -30.45
C GLY A 33 22.45 -30.59 -29.71
N SER A 34 21.70 -31.63 -29.33
CA SER A 34 20.47 -31.50 -28.53
C SER A 34 20.74 -30.70 -27.25
N CYS A 35 20.14 -29.51 -27.14
CA CYS A 35 20.29 -28.66 -25.98
C CYS A 35 19.19 -29.01 -24.95
N LEU A 36 19.56 -29.79 -23.94
CA LEU A 36 18.72 -29.99 -22.75
C LEU A 36 18.82 -28.74 -21.87
N VAL A 37 17.80 -27.88 -21.95
CA VAL A 37 17.64 -26.75 -21.04
C VAL A 37 17.21 -27.30 -19.68
N LYS A 38 18.10 -27.24 -18.69
CA LYS A 38 17.76 -27.52 -17.29
C LYS A 38 16.95 -26.33 -16.76
N ILE A 39 15.62 -26.41 -16.85
CA ILE A 39 14.72 -25.45 -16.20
C ILE A 39 14.80 -25.73 -14.69
N GLY A 40 15.54 -24.88 -13.95
CA GLY A 40 15.44 -24.84 -12.50
C GLY A 40 14.01 -24.50 -12.09
N ARG A 41 13.50 -25.09 -10.98
CA ARG A 41 12.12 -24.95 -10.46
C ARG A 41 11.46 -23.62 -10.87
N ALA A 42 10.63 -23.67 -11.91
CA ALA A 42 9.78 -22.54 -12.27
C ALA A 42 8.71 -22.41 -11.19
N ARG A 43 8.72 -21.31 -10.44
CA ARG A 43 7.53 -20.89 -9.70
C ARG A 43 6.54 -20.37 -10.74
N LEU A 44 5.50 -21.15 -11.00
CA LEU A 44 4.32 -20.67 -11.70
C LEU A 44 3.66 -19.61 -10.81
N TYR A 45 3.98 -18.34 -11.03
CA TYR A 45 3.13 -17.26 -10.53
C TYR A 45 1.91 -17.22 -11.45
N ARG A 46 0.72 -17.45 -10.91
CA ARG A 46 -0.49 -16.99 -11.60
C ARG A 46 -0.31 -15.49 -11.78
N ARG A 47 -0.32 -15.00 -13.02
CA ARG A 47 -0.59 -13.58 -13.26
C ARG A 47 -2.03 -13.33 -12.84
N HIS A 48 -2.25 -13.02 -11.57
CA HIS A 48 -3.50 -12.41 -11.15
C HIS A 48 -3.49 -10.99 -11.72
N ASN A 49 -4.45 -10.73 -12.61
CA ASN A 49 -4.52 -9.56 -13.45
C ASN A 49 -5.19 -8.39 -12.70
N GLY A 50 -4.74 -8.12 -11.47
CA GLY A 50 -5.32 -7.12 -10.58
C GLY A 50 -4.24 -6.28 -9.93
N LEU A 51 -3.53 -5.48 -10.73
CA LEU A 51 -2.64 -4.45 -10.19
C LEU A 51 -3.44 -3.50 -9.28
N MET A 52 -2.84 -3.05 -8.18
CA MET A 52 -3.49 -2.14 -7.24
C MET A 52 -3.72 -0.80 -7.94
N HIS A 53 -4.82 -0.13 -7.63
CA HIS A 53 -5.14 1.19 -8.14
C HIS A 53 -5.16 2.18 -6.97
N LEU A 54 -4.42 3.28 -7.07
CA LEU A 54 -4.29 4.28 -6.02
C LEU A 54 -4.68 5.66 -6.56
N THR A 55 -5.65 6.30 -5.92
CA THR A 55 -6.07 7.68 -6.18
C THR A 55 -5.76 8.55 -4.97
N HIS A 56 -5.17 9.73 -5.19
CA HIS A 56 -4.81 10.66 -4.13
C HIS A 56 -5.77 11.85 -4.09
N PHE A 57 -6.46 12.04 -2.96
CA PHE A 57 -7.44 13.12 -2.74
C PHE A 57 -6.87 14.33 -1.99
N GLY A 58 -5.54 14.48 -2.02
CA GLY A 58 -4.80 15.48 -1.27
C GLY A 58 -4.39 15.02 0.13
N HIS A 59 -3.32 15.62 0.64
CA HIS A 59 -2.75 15.42 1.98
C HIS A 59 -2.50 13.96 2.35
N SER A 60 -3.35 13.35 3.20
CA SER A 60 -3.22 11.95 3.63
C SER A 60 -4.36 11.08 3.11
N CYS A 61 -5.29 11.63 2.31
CA CYS A 61 -6.42 10.87 1.81
C CYS A 61 -6.06 10.10 0.54
N LEU A 62 -6.06 8.77 0.66
CA LEU A 62 -5.78 7.84 -0.43
C LEU A 62 -6.95 6.86 -0.57
N LEU A 63 -7.37 6.62 -1.81
CA LEU A 63 -8.30 5.54 -2.15
C LEU A 63 -7.51 4.45 -2.85
N ALA A 64 -7.45 3.28 -2.21
CA ALA A 64 -6.81 2.11 -2.75
C ALA A 64 -7.85 1.08 -3.18
N ARG A 65 -7.80 0.66 -4.44
CA ARG A 65 -8.68 -0.34 -5.04
C ARG A 65 -7.85 -1.55 -5.45
N PHE A 66 -8.23 -2.72 -4.93
CA PHE A 66 -7.56 -3.98 -5.15
C PHE A 66 -8.50 -4.93 -5.90
N PRO A 67 -8.22 -5.25 -7.18
CA PRO A 67 -9.02 -6.23 -7.91
C PRO A 67 -8.78 -7.64 -7.38
N ASP A 68 -9.84 -8.42 -7.17
CA ASP A 68 -9.76 -9.79 -6.65
C ASP A 68 -9.41 -10.85 -7.73
N GLY A 69 -9.38 -10.43 -9.00
CA GLY A 69 -9.10 -11.29 -10.16
C GLY A 69 -10.32 -12.04 -10.70
N ASP A 70 -11.47 -12.00 -10.01
CA ASP A 70 -12.75 -12.59 -10.40
C ASP A 70 -13.77 -11.53 -10.85
N GLY A 71 -13.29 -10.30 -11.09
CA GLY A 71 -14.08 -9.17 -11.57
C GLY A 71 -14.70 -8.32 -10.46
N GLY A 72 -14.38 -8.58 -9.20
CA GLY A 72 -14.70 -7.74 -8.05
C GLY A 72 -13.49 -6.92 -7.60
N ASP A 73 -13.76 -5.90 -6.78
CA ASP A 73 -12.74 -5.05 -6.18
C ASP A 73 -12.99 -4.90 -4.67
N THR A 74 -11.90 -4.83 -3.89
CA THR A 74 -11.93 -4.32 -2.53
C THR A 74 -11.40 -2.89 -2.53
N THR A 75 -12.23 -1.94 -2.11
CA THR A 75 -11.92 -0.51 -2.14
C THR A 75 -11.83 0.05 -0.73
N VAL A 76 -10.69 0.66 -0.40
CA VAL A 76 -10.36 1.13 0.94
C VAL A 76 -9.98 2.60 0.87
N LEU A 77 -10.64 3.44 1.66
CA LEU A 77 -10.31 4.86 1.80
C LEU A 77 -9.52 5.08 3.09
N PHE A 78 -8.42 5.80 3.00
CA PHE A 78 -7.57 6.19 4.14
C PHE A 78 -7.75 7.67 4.43
N ASP A 79 -7.76 8.03 5.72
CA ASP A 79 -7.61 9.40 6.24
C ASP A 79 -8.38 10.51 5.48
N PRO A 80 -9.73 10.42 5.37
CA PRO A 80 -10.57 11.47 4.79
C PRO A 80 -10.62 12.72 5.70
N GLY A 81 -9.54 13.50 5.71
CA GLY A 81 -9.37 14.70 6.53
C GLY A 81 -9.63 16.02 5.81
N THR A 82 -9.58 17.11 6.57
CA THR A 82 -9.96 18.49 6.18
C THR A 82 -9.10 19.10 5.07
N PHE A 83 -7.86 18.63 4.87
CA PHE A 83 -7.02 19.05 3.74
C PHE A 83 -7.27 18.26 2.45
N SER A 84 -8.19 17.30 2.50
CA SER A 84 -8.55 16.44 1.38
C SER A 84 -9.85 16.90 0.72
N HIS A 85 -9.98 16.61 -0.57
CA HIS A 85 -11.10 17.03 -1.40
C HIS A 85 -11.66 15.86 -2.21
N GLY A 86 -12.89 15.97 -2.71
CA GLY A 86 -13.47 15.00 -3.65
C GLY A 86 -13.89 13.64 -3.08
N PHE A 87 -13.59 13.35 -1.81
CA PHE A 87 -13.85 12.04 -1.22
C PHE A 87 -15.32 11.82 -0.81
N GLU A 88 -16.10 12.87 -0.57
CA GLU A 88 -17.47 12.79 -0.04
C GLU A 88 -18.45 12.12 -1.01
N GLY A 89 -18.15 12.17 -2.31
CA GLY A 89 -18.96 11.55 -3.36
C GLY A 89 -18.63 10.08 -3.62
N ILE A 90 -17.64 9.52 -2.94
CA ILE A 90 -17.22 8.13 -3.16
C ILE A 90 -18.28 7.18 -2.60
N THR A 91 -18.62 6.16 -3.37
CA THR A 91 -19.55 5.09 -2.98
C THR A 91 -18.91 3.72 -3.22
N GLY A 92 -19.50 2.66 -2.65
CA GLY A 92 -18.99 1.30 -2.81
C GLY A 92 -17.71 0.99 -2.03
N LEU A 93 -17.39 1.78 -0.99
CA LEU A 93 -16.27 1.53 -0.11
C LEU A 93 -16.47 0.21 0.67
N SER A 94 -15.44 -0.62 0.70
CA SER A 94 -15.37 -1.82 1.53
C SER A 94 -14.94 -1.48 2.97
N ALA A 95 -14.05 -0.49 3.12
CA ALA A 95 -13.66 0.05 4.42
C ALA A 95 -13.22 1.50 4.34
N ILE A 96 -13.33 2.17 5.48
CA ILE A 96 -12.72 3.48 5.76
C ILE A 96 -11.77 3.26 6.95
N LEU A 97 -10.50 3.63 6.75
CA LEU A 97 -9.42 3.46 7.71
C LEU A 97 -8.89 4.83 8.10
N VAL A 98 -8.96 5.17 9.38
CA VAL A 98 -8.40 6.42 9.92
C VAL A 98 -7.19 6.10 10.79
N THR A 99 -6.08 6.78 10.57
CA THR A 99 -4.82 6.53 11.28
C THR A 99 -4.82 7.15 12.66
N HIS A 100 -5.32 8.38 12.81
CA HIS A 100 -5.43 9.10 14.08
C HIS A 100 -6.39 10.30 14.01
N GLN A 101 -6.59 10.95 15.16
CA GLN A 101 -7.69 11.90 15.42
C GLN A 101 -7.47 13.33 14.89
N HIS A 102 -6.33 13.64 14.26
CA HIS A 102 -6.12 15.01 13.81
C HIS A 102 -7.08 15.38 12.66
N PRO A 103 -7.53 16.65 12.60
CA PRO A 103 -8.53 17.06 11.60
C PRO A 103 -8.10 16.87 10.14
N ASP A 104 -6.80 16.89 9.85
CA ASP A 104 -6.24 16.65 8.52
C ASP A 104 -6.21 15.16 8.12
N HIS A 105 -6.58 14.26 9.03
CA HIS A 105 -6.78 12.82 8.81
C HIS A 105 -8.24 12.37 9.03
N ALA A 106 -8.99 13.05 9.89
CA ALA A 106 -10.39 12.73 10.19
C ALA A 106 -11.27 13.99 10.15
N ASP A 107 -12.01 14.19 9.07
CA ASP A 107 -12.94 15.29 8.93
C ASP A 107 -14.28 14.95 9.58
N VAL A 108 -14.42 15.24 10.88
CA VAL A 108 -15.64 14.91 11.66
C VAL A 108 -16.91 15.58 11.12
N GLU A 109 -16.78 16.67 10.36
CA GLU A 109 -17.93 17.36 9.75
C GLU A 109 -18.36 16.69 8.45
N ARG A 110 -17.41 16.19 7.64
CA ARG A 110 -17.68 15.59 6.31
C ARG A 110 -17.82 14.06 6.34
N LEU A 111 -17.29 13.39 7.36
CA LEU A 111 -17.41 11.95 7.54
C LEU A 111 -18.86 11.44 7.52
N PRO A 112 -19.84 12.03 8.24
CA PRO A 112 -21.20 11.48 8.29
C PRO A 112 -21.85 11.27 6.91
N ALA A 113 -21.68 12.23 5.98
CA ALA A 113 -22.23 12.10 4.63
C ALA A 113 -21.56 10.97 3.83
N LEU A 114 -20.25 10.79 4.00
CA LEU A 114 -19.51 9.67 3.40
C LEU A 114 -19.99 8.32 3.96
N LEU A 115 -20.24 8.25 5.27
CA LEU A 115 -20.75 7.03 5.94
C LEU A 115 -22.16 6.69 5.46
N ASP A 116 -23.05 7.68 5.36
CA ASP A 116 -24.42 7.50 4.86
C ASP A 116 -24.43 6.99 3.41
N ALA A 117 -23.47 7.41 2.60
CA ALA A 117 -23.29 6.94 1.22
C ALA A 117 -22.64 5.55 1.12
N ASN A 118 -22.06 5.05 2.22
CA ASN A 118 -21.36 3.76 2.30
C ASN A 118 -21.75 2.95 3.55
N PRO A 119 -23.04 2.63 3.74
CA PRO A 119 -23.49 1.93 4.95
C PRO A 119 -22.90 0.51 5.10
N GLN A 120 -22.34 -0.05 4.02
CA GLN A 120 -21.65 -1.35 4.02
C GLN A 120 -20.17 -1.27 4.45
N ALA A 121 -19.57 -0.07 4.48
CA ALA A 121 -18.15 0.06 4.75
C ALA A 121 -17.83 -0.30 6.20
N LYS A 122 -16.78 -1.10 6.39
CA LYS A 122 -16.22 -1.33 7.73
C LYS A 122 -15.43 -0.10 8.17
N LEU A 123 -15.60 0.32 9.42
CA LEU A 123 -14.99 1.54 9.95
C LEU A 123 -13.93 1.16 10.98
N TYR A 124 -12.70 1.58 10.74
CA TYR A 124 -11.58 1.31 11.65
C TYR A 124 -10.79 2.59 11.91
N ALA A 125 -10.37 2.75 13.16
CA ALA A 125 -9.46 3.83 13.53
C ALA A 125 -8.52 3.38 14.65
N ASP A 126 -7.51 4.18 14.97
CA ASP A 126 -6.77 3.98 16.22
C ASP A 126 -7.71 4.08 17.45
N PRO A 127 -7.26 3.64 18.64
CA PRO A 127 -8.15 3.57 19.81
C PRO A 127 -8.71 4.93 20.24
N MET A 128 -7.90 5.99 20.25
CA MET A 128 -8.37 7.33 20.63
C MET A 128 -9.43 7.87 19.64
N THR A 129 -9.21 7.71 18.33
CA THR A 129 -10.14 8.19 17.30
C THR A 129 -11.41 7.37 17.28
N ALA A 130 -11.32 6.04 17.36
CA ALA A 130 -12.51 5.19 17.43
C ALA A 130 -13.40 5.56 18.63
N ALA A 131 -12.79 5.85 19.79
CA ALA A 131 -13.53 6.32 20.96
C ALA A 131 -14.20 7.69 20.74
N GLN A 132 -13.60 8.58 19.96
CA GLN A 132 -14.19 9.89 19.62
C GLN A 132 -15.32 9.79 18.59
N LEU A 133 -15.17 8.93 17.58
CA LEU A 133 -16.12 8.79 16.48
C LEU A 133 -17.33 7.89 16.84
N GLY A 134 -17.22 7.10 17.91
CA GLY A 134 -18.32 6.35 18.52
C GLY A 134 -18.44 4.89 18.07
N ASP A 135 -19.45 4.20 18.60
CA ASP A 135 -19.58 2.72 18.61
C ASP A 135 -19.52 2.02 17.25
N ALA A 136 -19.75 2.73 16.14
CA ALA A 136 -19.64 2.16 14.80
C ALA A 136 -18.18 1.90 14.38
N TRP A 137 -17.22 2.59 15.02
CA TRP A 137 -15.80 2.50 14.71
C TRP A 137 -15.11 1.42 15.55
N THR A 138 -14.39 0.54 14.86
CA THR A 138 -13.59 -0.50 15.50
C THR A 138 -12.19 0.03 15.79
N ALA A 139 -11.78 0.01 17.07
CA ALA A 139 -10.42 0.35 17.47
C ALA A 139 -9.42 -0.70 16.96
N VAL A 140 -8.33 -0.24 16.33
CA VAL A 140 -7.22 -1.07 15.84
C VAL A 140 -5.98 -0.74 16.66
N HIS A 141 -5.47 -1.75 17.37
CA HIS A 141 -4.24 -1.65 18.14
C HIS A 141 -3.06 -2.18 17.30
N ALA A 142 -1.85 -1.76 17.68
CA ALA A 142 -0.65 -2.33 17.11
C ALA A 142 -0.57 -3.84 17.41
N GLY A 143 -0.38 -4.65 16.37
CA GLY A 143 -0.42 -6.10 16.43
C GLY A 143 -1.76 -6.72 16.03
N ASP A 144 -2.83 -5.92 15.90
CA ASP A 144 -4.11 -6.41 15.42
C ASP A 144 -4.04 -6.76 13.93
N ALA A 145 -4.81 -7.78 13.54
CA ALA A 145 -4.97 -8.21 12.17
C ALA A 145 -6.45 -8.51 11.87
N PHE A 146 -6.91 -8.11 10.70
CA PHE A 146 -8.29 -8.28 10.27
C PHE A 146 -8.39 -8.36 8.74
N THR A 147 -9.60 -8.56 8.22
CA THR A 147 -9.85 -8.65 6.78
C THR A 147 -10.86 -7.63 6.28
N VAL A 148 -10.57 -7.09 5.11
CA VAL A 148 -11.49 -6.26 4.31
C VAL A 148 -11.57 -6.92 2.94
N GLY A 149 -12.74 -7.44 2.56
CA GLY A 149 -12.85 -8.26 1.35
C GLY A 149 -11.86 -9.42 1.35
N HIS A 150 -11.03 -9.50 0.31
CA HIS A 150 -9.96 -10.51 0.18
C HIS A 150 -8.61 -10.03 0.74
N LEU A 151 -8.53 -8.82 1.28
CA LEU A 151 -7.30 -8.22 1.79
C LEU A 151 -7.06 -8.58 3.26
N ALA A 152 -5.79 -8.85 3.58
CA ALA A 152 -5.31 -8.93 4.95
C ALA A 152 -4.81 -7.55 5.38
N VAL A 153 -5.38 -7.00 6.45
CA VAL A 153 -4.99 -5.70 7.00
C VAL A 153 -4.41 -5.89 8.39
N ARG A 154 -3.28 -5.22 8.66
CA ARG A 154 -2.62 -5.24 9.96
C ARG A 154 -2.42 -3.83 10.48
N GLY A 155 -2.76 -3.62 11.75
CA GLY A 155 -2.38 -2.43 12.49
C GLY A 155 -0.98 -2.60 13.06
N VAL A 156 -0.07 -1.70 12.71
CA VAL A 156 1.30 -1.68 13.26
C VAL A 156 1.67 -0.26 13.71
N GLY A 157 2.81 -0.10 14.39
CA GLY A 157 3.15 1.17 15.02
C GLY A 157 2.36 1.37 16.31
N GLY A 158 1.45 2.34 16.35
CA GLY A 158 0.58 2.61 17.50
C GLY A 158 0.79 3.97 18.16
N THR A 159 1.74 4.78 17.68
CA THR A 159 1.98 6.13 18.20
C THR A 159 2.33 7.09 17.09
N HIS A 160 1.85 8.32 17.19
CA HIS A 160 2.23 9.42 16.30
C HIS A 160 3.72 9.76 16.49
N ALA A 161 4.36 10.32 15.47
CA ALA A 161 5.68 10.92 15.58
C ALA A 161 5.69 12.05 16.63
N VAL A 162 6.81 12.27 17.32
CA VAL A 162 6.85 13.28 18.38
C VAL A 162 6.73 14.69 17.78
N ILE A 163 5.64 15.39 18.08
CA ILE A 163 5.46 16.80 17.69
C ILE A 163 6.39 17.70 18.50
N HIS A 164 6.36 17.55 19.82
CA HIS A 164 7.24 18.23 20.75
C HIS A 164 7.32 17.41 22.06
N PRO A 165 8.49 17.30 22.72
CA PRO A 165 8.63 16.51 23.95
C PRO A 165 7.69 16.90 25.10
N ASP A 166 7.21 18.14 25.14
CA ASP A 166 6.30 18.65 26.17
C ASP A 166 4.80 18.39 25.85
N LEU A 167 4.49 17.87 24.66
CA LEU A 167 3.13 17.50 24.28
C LEU A 167 2.94 15.98 24.43
N PRO A 168 1.80 15.51 24.96
CA PRO A 168 1.49 14.09 24.99
C PRO A 168 1.51 13.48 23.58
N THR A 169 2.18 12.34 23.42
CA THR A 169 2.08 11.54 22.20
C THR A 169 0.71 10.87 22.17
N ILE A 170 -0.02 11.08 21.08
CA ILE A 170 -1.32 10.44 20.83
C ILE A 170 -1.14 9.12 20.07
N ASP A 171 -2.20 8.33 20.03
CA ASP A 171 -2.26 7.15 19.19
C ASP A 171 -2.11 7.55 17.71
N ASN A 172 -1.50 6.65 16.93
CA ASN A 172 -1.54 6.64 15.48
C ASN A 172 -1.27 5.21 15.02
N ILE A 173 -2.21 4.62 14.30
CA ILE A 173 -2.00 3.30 13.71
C ILE A 173 -1.48 3.43 12.28
N SER A 174 -0.45 2.68 11.95
CA SER A 174 0.01 2.48 10.58
C SER A 174 -0.66 1.24 10.01
N TYR A 175 -1.35 1.36 8.87
CA TYR A 175 -2.01 0.24 8.22
C TYR A 175 -1.10 -0.42 7.19
N LEU A 176 -0.89 -1.72 7.33
CA LEU A 176 -0.30 -2.56 6.29
C LEU A 176 -1.40 -3.39 5.63
N VAL A 177 -1.55 -3.23 4.32
CA VAL A 177 -2.52 -3.96 3.51
C VAL A 177 -1.79 -4.94 2.61
N GLY A 178 -2.14 -6.21 2.73
CA GLY A 178 -1.64 -7.29 1.88
C GLY A 178 -2.76 -7.93 1.06
N ASP A 179 -2.36 -8.51 -0.08
CA ASP A 179 -3.19 -9.33 -0.94
C ASP A 179 -2.63 -10.78 -1.01
N GLY A 180 -3.16 -11.60 -1.91
CA GLY A 180 -2.73 -12.99 -2.08
C GLY A 180 -1.27 -13.17 -2.53
N ASP A 181 -0.66 -12.12 -3.09
CA ASP A 181 0.68 -12.15 -3.68
C ASP A 181 1.73 -11.43 -2.81
N HIS A 182 1.35 -10.40 -2.05
CA HIS A 182 2.26 -9.62 -1.21
C HIS A 182 1.62 -9.21 0.14
N PRO A 183 2.27 -9.50 1.29
CA PRO A 183 1.69 -9.27 2.63
C PRO A 183 1.66 -7.79 3.08
N ALA A 184 2.34 -6.91 2.33
CA ALA A 184 2.42 -5.47 2.56
C ALA A 184 2.43 -4.71 1.22
N ARG A 185 1.39 -4.93 0.41
CA ARG A 185 1.19 -4.29 -0.90
C ARG A 185 1.15 -2.76 -0.76
N LEU A 186 0.44 -2.27 0.25
CA LEU A 186 0.37 -0.85 0.60
C LEU A 186 0.63 -0.68 2.09
N MET A 187 1.46 0.30 2.44
CA MET A 187 1.59 0.82 3.79
C MET A 187 1.11 2.26 3.85
N HIS A 188 0.12 2.53 4.71
CA HIS A 188 -0.32 3.88 5.07
C HIS A 188 0.06 4.18 6.52
N PRO A 189 1.15 4.92 6.78
CA PRO A 189 1.66 5.10 8.12
C PRO A 189 0.91 6.15 8.95
N GLY A 190 0.14 7.04 8.30
CA GLY A 190 -0.36 8.25 8.94
C GLY A 190 0.81 9.16 9.31
N ASP A 191 0.74 9.79 10.48
CA ASP A 191 1.77 10.69 10.99
C ASP A 191 2.79 9.94 11.86
N ALA A 192 3.31 8.83 11.33
CA ALA A 192 4.33 8.02 11.98
C ALA A 192 5.51 7.74 11.04
N LEU A 193 6.70 7.65 11.63
CA LEU A 193 7.91 7.15 10.96
C LEU A 193 8.21 5.71 11.41
N PHE A 194 7.18 4.85 11.43
CA PHE A 194 7.26 3.47 11.91
C PHE A 194 7.78 2.54 10.82
N THR A 195 8.80 1.72 11.12
CA THR A 195 9.35 0.75 10.16
C THR A 195 8.77 -0.64 10.40
N PRO A 196 8.18 -1.31 9.39
CA PRO A 196 7.48 -2.58 9.60
C PRO A 196 8.41 -3.79 9.70
N GLY A 197 9.69 -3.65 9.34
CA GLY A 197 10.68 -4.74 9.39
C GLY A 197 10.47 -5.83 8.34
N GLU A 198 9.64 -5.57 7.32
CA GLU A 198 9.38 -6.45 6.19
C GLU A 198 9.30 -5.64 4.88
N PRO A 199 9.48 -6.28 3.70
CA PRO A 199 9.39 -5.58 2.42
C PRO A 199 8.01 -4.95 2.21
N VAL A 200 8.00 -3.68 1.80
CA VAL A 200 6.79 -2.93 1.42
C VAL A 200 6.84 -2.65 -0.08
N ASP A 201 5.75 -2.90 -0.79
CA ASP A 201 5.70 -2.60 -2.23
C ASP A 201 5.45 -1.10 -2.45
N VAL A 202 4.34 -0.56 -1.94
CA VAL A 202 4.02 0.87 -2.01
C VAL A 202 3.91 1.48 -0.62
N LEU A 203 4.68 2.55 -0.35
CA LEU A 203 4.61 3.33 0.88
C LEU A 203 3.95 4.70 0.62
N ALA A 204 2.88 5.00 1.33
CA ALA A 204 2.35 6.37 1.44
C ALA A 204 3.24 7.17 2.41
N THR A 205 4.28 7.83 1.93
CA THR A 205 5.33 8.39 2.80
C THR A 205 5.00 9.83 3.24
N PRO A 206 5.02 10.15 4.54
CA PRO A 206 4.96 11.53 5.02
C PRO A 206 6.15 12.31 4.46
N ALA A 207 5.88 13.28 3.58
CA ALA A 207 6.92 13.97 2.84
C ALA A 207 7.27 15.35 3.44
N ALA A 208 6.36 15.92 4.21
CA ALA A 208 6.55 17.15 4.96
C ALA A 208 5.56 17.19 6.11
N ALA A 209 5.95 17.69 7.28
CA ALA A 209 5.05 17.92 8.41
C ALA A 209 5.64 19.00 9.33
N PRO A 210 4.83 19.68 10.16
CA PRO A 210 5.34 20.66 11.12
C PRO A 210 6.30 20.06 12.16
N TRP A 211 6.19 18.75 12.38
CA TRP A 211 6.91 17.98 13.38
C TRP A 211 8.16 17.26 12.85
N MET A 212 8.48 17.36 11.54
CA MET A 212 9.60 16.64 10.93
C MET A 212 10.57 17.52 10.15
N LYS A 213 11.81 17.04 10.04
CA LYS A 213 12.82 17.52 9.09
C LYS A 213 12.82 16.66 7.83
N ILE A 214 13.24 17.24 6.70
CA ILE A 214 13.42 16.50 5.44
C ILE A 214 14.38 15.31 5.62
N SER A 215 15.42 15.46 6.46
CA SER A 215 16.37 14.36 6.74
C SER A 215 15.68 13.15 7.37
N GLU A 216 14.67 13.35 8.23
CA GLU A 216 13.94 12.26 8.86
C GLU A 216 13.06 11.52 7.86
N ALA A 217 12.47 12.23 6.89
CA ALA A 217 11.76 11.58 5.77
C ALA A 217 12.72 10.72 4.92
N VAL A 218 13.90 11.25 4.58
CA VAL A 218 14.92 10.50 3.81
C VAL A 218 15.38 9.26 4.56
N ASP A 219 15.68 9.38 5.85
CA ASP A 219 16.11 8.26 6.67
C ASP A 219 14.98 7.23 6.86
N TYR A 220 13.74 7.69 6.95
CA TYR A 220 12.56 6.83 6.99
C TYR A 220 12.37 6.02 5.70
N LEU A 221 12.44 6.65 4.52
CA LEU A 221 12.36 5.92 3.24
C LEU A 221 13.48 4.87 3.13
N ARG A 222 14.70 5.20 3.55
CA ARG A 222 15.84 4.26 3.54
C ARG A 222 15.64 3.10 4.49
N ALA A 223 15.02 3.36 5.65
CA ALA A 223 14.80 2.33 6.65
C ALA A 223 13.65 1.38 6.26
N VAL A 224 12.59 1.88 5.62
CA VAL A 224 11.51 1.04 5.07
C VAL A 224 11.95 0.34 3.79
N ALA A 225 12.76 1.01 2.96
CA ALA A 225 13.23 0.57 1.65
C ALA A 225 12.09 0.00 0.76
N PRO A 226 11.00 0.76 0.53
CA PRO A 226 9.89 0.27 -0.28
C PRO A 226 10.28 0.22 -1.77
N THR A 227 9.58 -0.59 -2.56
CA THR A 227 9.77 -0.58 -4.03
C THR A 227 9.38 0.79 -4.60
N ARG A 228 8.24 1.32 -4.14
CA ARG A 228 7.65 2.60 -4.57
C ARG A 228 7.21 3.43 -3.37
N ALA A 229 7.27 4.74 -3.50
CA ALA A 229 6.74 5.65 -2.50
C ALA A 229 5.90 6.77 -3.11
N VAL A 230 4.75 7.04 -2.52
CA VAL A 230 3.84 8.13 -2.87
C VAL A 230 3.82 9.14 -1.72
N PRO A 231 4.13 10.42 -1.94
CA PRO A 231 4.15 11.39 -0.84
C PRO A 231 2.74 11.71 -0.34
N ILE A 232 2.61 11.75 0.98
CA ILE A 232 1.46 12.30 1.71
C ILE A 232 1.91 13.48 2.59
N HIS A 233 0.96 14.11 3.29
CA HIS A 233 1.15 15.22 4.25
C HIS A 233 1.60 16.58 3.64
N GLN A 234 1.58 16.69 2.32
CA GLN A 234 2.14 17.84 1.59
C GLN A 234 1.38 19.16 1.69
N ALA A 235 0.15 19.15 2.23
CA ALA A 235 -0.72 20.34 2.23
C ALA A 235 -0.23 21.47 3.15
N VAL A 236 0.64 21.16 4.13
CA VAL A 236 1.27 22.16 5.02
C VAL A 236 2.37 22.98 4.33
N VAL A 237 2.74 22.59 3.10
CA VAL A 237 3.77 23.24 2.29
C VAL A 237 3.13 23.88 1.06
N ALA A 238 3.50 25.13 0.79
CA ALA A 238 3.12 25.81 -0.46
C ALA A 238 3.51 24.97 -1.67
N LYS A 239 2.65 24.91 -2.70
CA LYS A 239 2.83 24.04 -3.87
C LYS A 239 4.19 24.24 -4.54
N GLU A 240 4.65 25.48 -4.62
CA GLU A 240 5.92 25.89 -5.20
C GLU A 240 7.14 25.37 -4.41
N ALA A 241 6.97 25.12 -3.11
CA ALA A 241 8.03 24.65 -2.22
C ALA A 241 8.08 23.11 -2.10
N ARG A 242 7.05 22.37 -2.55
CA ARG A 242 7.00 20.90 -2.46
C ARG A 242 8.20 20.21 -3.13
N GLY A 243 8.70 20.78 -4.23
CA GLY A 243 9.88 20.26 -4.93
C GLY A 243 11.15 20.21 -4.08
N ILE A 244 11.28 21.07 -3.06
CA ILE A 244 12.43 21.05 -2.13
C ILE A 244 12.42 19.79 -1.26
N TYR A 245 11.22 19.38 -0.81
CA TYR A 245 11.03 18.19 0.00
C TYR A 245 11.16 16.95 -0.88
N TYR A 246 10.35 16.86 -1.92
CA TYR A 246 10.29 15.69 -2.80
C TYR A 246 11.61 15.39 -3.49
N GLY A 247 12.36 16.42 -3.91
CA GLY A 247 13.66 16.24 -4.54
C GLY A 247 14.63 15.46 -3.65
N ARG A 248 14.63 15.68 -2.32
CA ARG A 248 15.51 14.92 -1.41
C ARG A 248 15.08 13.46 -1.27
N LEU A 249 13.78 13.20 -1.20
CA LEU A 249 13.27 11.82 -1.10
C LEU A 249 13.55 11.04 -2.38
N ALA A 250 13.41 11.67 -3.55
CA ALA A 250 13.67 11.06 -4.85
C ALA A 250 15.18 10.88 -5.14
N GLU A 251 16.04 11.85 -4.78
CA GLU A 251 17.46 11.82 -5.14
C GLU A 251 18.33 10.99 -4.18
N MET A 252 17.89 10.79 -2.94
CA MET A 252 18.74 10.23 -1.87
C MET A 252 18.39 8.79 -1.50
N THR A 253 17.49 8.15 -2.25
CA THR A 253 17.04 6.77 -2.02
C THR A 253 16.92 6.03 -3.36
N ASP A 254 16.97 4.71 -3.34
CA ASP A 254 16.75 3.88 -4.53
C ASP A 254 15.26 3.57 -4.78
N THR A 255 14.36 4.21 -4.02
CA THR A 255 12.91 4.03 -4.11
C THR A 255 12.38 4.69 -5.39
N ASP A 256 11.47 4.02 -6.10
CA ASP A 256 10.69 4.66 -7.15
C ASP A 256 9.68 5.65 -6.54
N PHE A 257 10.09 6.91 -6.42
CA PHE A 257 9.32 7.97 -5.80
C PHE A 257 8.35 8.62 -6.80
N GLN A 258 7.04 8.43 -6.59
CA GLN A 258 5.99 8.80 -7.52
C GLN A 258 5.04 9.84 -6.93
N VAL A 259 5.05 11.05 -7.48
CA VAL A 259 4.04 12.07 -7.15
C VAL A 259 2.81 11.83 -8.03
N LEU A 260 1.67 11.54 -7.41
CA LEU A 260 0.42 11.31 -8.13
C LEU A 260 -0.30 12.62 -8.46
N ASP A 261 -0.96 12.65 -9.61
CA ASP A 261 -1.94 13.69 -9.91
C ASP A 261 -3.15 13.48 -8.98
N GLU A 262 -3.56 14.54 -8.28
CA GLU A 262 -4.73 14.50 -7.40
C GLU A 262 -6.00 14.11 -8.19
N GLU A 263 -6.87 13.31 -7.56
CA GLU A 263 -8.12 12.76 -8.12
C GLU A 263 -7.96 11.90 -9.39
N LYS A 264 -6.74 11.46 -9.72
CA LYS A 264 -6.50 10.52 -10.83
C LYS A 264 -6.12 9.14 -10.33
N ASP A 265 -6.76 8.14 -10.92
CA ASP A 265 -6.47 6.74 -10.68
C ASP A 265 -5.14 6.33 -11.31
N THR A 266 -4.23 5.78 -10.50
CA THR A 266 -2.90 5.33 -10.92
C THR A 266 -2.72 3.85 -10.59
N GLN A 267 -2.27 3.07 -11.57
CA GLN A 267 -2.05 1.63 -11.40
C GLN A 267 -0.63 1.33 -10.88
N PHE A 268 -0.54 0.43 -9.91
CA PHE A 268 0.67 -0.06 -9.23
C PHE A 268 0.80 -1.58 -9.33
#